data_AF-A0A9N7MDX7-F1
#
_entry.id   AF-A0A9N7MDX7-F1
#
_cell.length_a   1.000
_cell.length_b   1.000
_cell.length_c   1.000
_cell.angle_alpha   90.00
_cell.angle_beta   90.00
_cell.angle_gamma   90.00
#
_symmetry.space_group_name_H-M   'P 1'
#
loop_
_entity.id
_entity.type
_entity.pdbx_description
1 polymer ?
#
loop_
_entity_poly.entity_id
_entity_poly.type
_entity_poly.pdbx_seq_one_letter_code
_entity_poly.pdbx_strand_id
1 'polypeptide(L)'
;MKTPIIILYLALLSPAIIPATAKPPQNQQSLIESTCKRTPNYRLCLTTIRADPTSTGSDVAGLGLILVKAVKSETKKALSTVARLVRTHPHLKEPLGKCADVYSATGGVSHKLRDQAQVRTR
;
A
#
# COMPACT_ATOMS: atom_id res chain seq x y z
N MET A 1 19.85 61.95 -12.37
CA MET A 1 19.83 61.13 -11.14
C MET A 1 18.44 60.52 -10.95
N LYS A 2 17.99 59.59 -11.82
CA LYS A 2 16.65 58.96 -11.74
C LYS A 2 16.66 57.48 -12.20
N THR A 3 17.84 56.86 -12.25
CA THR A 3 18.05 55.50 -12.77
C THR A 3 18.45 54.40 -11.76
N PRO A 4 18.53 54.60 -10.43
CA PRO A 4 18.78 53.47 -9.52
C PRO A 4 17.50 52.70 -9.09
N ILE A 5 16.32 53.34 -9.16
CA ILE A 5 15.07 52.74 -8.65
C ILE A 5 14.48 51.71 -9.64
N ILE A 6 14.60 51.96 -10.94
CA ILE A 6 14.05 51.07 -11.99
C ILE A 6 14.79 49.71 -12.02
N ILE A 7 16.10 49.71 -11.76
CA ILE A 7 16.91 48.48 -11.68
C ILE A 7 16.52 47.64 -10.46
N LEU A 8 16.13 48.28 -9.35
CA LEU A 8 15.65 47.61 -8.14
C LEU A 8 14.30 46.89 -8.38
N TYR A 9 13.41 47.49 -9.17
CA TYR A 9 12.11 46.91 -9.52
C TYR A 9 12.22 45.73 -10.49
N LEU A 10 13.18 45.77 -11.43
CA LEU A 10 13.36 44.69 -12.41
C LEU A 10 13.92 43.40 -11.79
N ALA A 11 14.70 43.49 -10.71
CA ALA A 11 15.23 42.33 -10.00
C ALA A 11 14.15 41.53 -9.24
N LEU A 12 13.05 42.18 -8.83
CA LEU A 12 11.94 41.57 -8.06
C LEU A 12 10.93 40.80 -8.93
N LEU A 13 10.97 40.97 -10.25
CA LEU A 13 10.06 40.30 -11.20
C LEU A 13 10.68 39.06 -11.84
N SER A 14 11.89 38.66 -11.45
CA SER A 14 12.51 37.41 -11.92
C SER A 14 11.84 36.23 -11.19
N PRO A 15 11.04 35.37 -11.86
CA PRO A 15 10.76 34.06 -11.29
C PRO A 15 12.08 33.30 -11.25
N ALA A 16 12.62 33.10 -10.05
CA ALA A 16 13.65 32.10 -9.84
C ALA A 16 13.07 30.78 -10.39
N ILE A 17 13.68 30.26 -11.45
CA ILE A 17 13.40 28.93 -11.97
C ILE A 17 13.87 27.98 -10.86
N ILE A 18 12.99 27.65 -9.93
CA ILE A 18 13.17 26.55 -8.99
C ILE A 18 12.80 25.31 -9.81
N PRO A 19 13.73 24.44 -10.22
CA PRO A 19 13.36 23.08 -10.59
C PRO A 19 12.89 22.38 -9.32
N ALA A 20 11.61 22.57 -8.98
CA ALA A 20 10.95 21.90 -7.87
C ALA A 20 10.58 20.47 -8.28
N THR A 21 11.57 19.61 -8.51
CA THR A 21 11.37 18.15 -8.52
C THR A 21 12.50 17.41 -7.82
N ALA A 22 13.15 18.01 -6.83
CA ALA A 22 13.84 17.21 -5.82
C ALA A 22 12.79 16.80 -4.77
N LYS A 23 12.12 15.66 -4.97
CA LYS A 23 11.31 15.04 -3.92
C LYS A 23 12.23 14.91 -2.70
N PRO A 24 11.94 15.57 -1.57
CA PRO A 24 12.81 15.48 -0.40
C PRO A 24 13.00 14.00 -0.07
N PRO A 25 14.20 13.58 0.38
CA PRO A 25 14.46 12.17 0.70
C PRO A 25 13.37 11.69 1.66
N GLN A 26 12.42 10.94 1.13
CA GLN A 26 11.40 10.30 1.94
C GLN A 26 12.14 9.21 2.67
N ASN A 27 12.45 9.46 3.93
CA ASN A 27 12.85 8.41 4.85
C ASN A 27 11.83 7.26 4.70
N GLN A 28 12.26 6.07 4.29
CA GLN A 28 11.32 4.97 4.05
C GLN A 28 10.53 4.59 5.30
N GLN A 29 11.16 4.78 6.46
CA GLN A 29 10.48 4.68 7.75
C GLN A 29 9.30 5.65 7.83
N SER A 30 9.46 6.88 7.33
CA SER A 30 8.39 7.88 7.29
C SER A 30 7.32 7.58 6.23
N LEU A 31 7.66 6.91 5.12
CA LEU A 31 6.66 6.45 4.14
C LEU A 31 5.79 5.32 4.69
N ILE A 32 6.40 4.31 5.31
CA ILE A 32 5.68 3.21 5.95
C ILE A 32 4.79 3.75 7.07
N GLU A 33 5.32 4.60 7.94
CA GLU A 33 4.56 5.19 9.05
C GLU A 33 3.42 6.08 8.56
N SER A 34 3.65 6.96 7.57
CA SER A 34 2.59 7.82 7.03
C SER A 34 1.51 7.02 6.30
N THR A 35 1.87 5.94 5.62
CA THR A 35 0.91 5.01 5.01
C THR A 35 0.09 4.31 6.10
N CYS A 36 0.74 3.73 7.11
CA CYS A 36 0.06 3.00 8.18
C CYS A 36 -0.83 3.91 9.04
N LYS A 37 -0.47 5.18 9.25
CA LYS A 37 -1.31 6.16 9.97
C LYS A 37 -2.66 6.40 9.30
N ARG A 38 -2.77 6.13 8.00
CA ARG A 38 -4.02 6.24 7.22
C ARG A 38 -4.85 4.96 7.23
N THR A 39 -4.41 3.92 7.93
CA THR A 39 -5.14 2.66 8.06
C THR A 39 -5.91 2.61 9.38
N PRO A 40 -7.03 1.87 9.45
CA PRO A 40 -7.76 1.69 10.71
C PRO A 40 -6.95 0.97 11.80
N ASN A 41 -5.92 0.21 11.42
CA ASN A 41 -5.07 -0.50 12.37
C ASN A 41 -3.57 -0.27 12.09
N TYR A 42 -3.05 0.80 12.70
CA TYR A 42 -1.67 1.23 12.55
C TYR A 42 -0.65 0.14 12.89
N ARG A 43 -0.81 -0.53 14.05
CA ARG A 43 0.15 -1.55 14.51
C ARG A 43 0.17 -2.76 13.61
N LEU A 44 -1.00 -3.25 13.21
CA LEU A 44 -1.08 -4.37 12.26
C LEU A 44 -0.40 -4.01 10.94
N CYS A 45 -0.69 -2.83 10.38
CA CYS A 45 -0.04 -2.37 9.16
C CYS A 45 1.49 -2.35 9.28
N LEU A 46 2.04 -1.79 10.36
CA LEU A 46 3.49 -1.75 10.57
C LEU A 46 4.09 -3.15 10.62
N THR A 47 3.52 -4.05 11.42
CA THR A 47 4.02 -5.41 11.57
C THR A 47 3.94 -6.18 10.26
N THR A 48 2.84 -6.02 9.51
CA THR A 48 2.66 -6.69 8.22
C THR A 48 3.65 -6.19 7.17
N ILE A 49 3.83 -4.88 7.03
CA ILE A 49 4.75 -4.32 6.03
C ILE A 49 6.21 -4.67 6.37
N ARG A 50 6.61 -4.51 7.63
CA ARG A 50 8.01 -4.76 8.06
C ARG A 50 8.42 -6.23 8.02
N ALA A 51 7.45 -7.15 8.01
CA ALA A 51 7.72 -8.57 7.82
C ALA A 51 8.16 -8.93 6.39
N ASP A 52 7.88 -8.08 5.40
CA ASP A 52 8.32 -8.28 4.02
C ASP A 52 9.63 -7.52 3.77
N PRO A 53 10.75 -8.20 3.45
CA PRO A 53 12.04 -7.53 3.21
C PRO A 53 12.01 -6.58 2.00
N THR A 54 11.08 -6.78 1.06
CA THR A 54 10.89 -5.90 -0.11
C THR A 54 10.19 -4.59 0.24
N SER A 55 9.74 -4.40 1.49
CA SER A 55 9.22 -3.12 1.98
C SER A 55 10.27 -2.01 1.94
N THR A 56 11.55 -2.36 2.07
CA THR A 56 12.66 -1.42 1.88
C THR A 56 12.73 -1.03 0.41
N GLY A 57 12.61 0.27 0.11
CA GLY A 57 12.64 0.82 -1.25
C GLY A 57 11.28 0.89 -1.93
N SER A 58 10.24 0.30 -1.34
CA SER A 58 8.91 0.30 -1.92
C SER A 58 8.25 1.68 -1.85
N ASP A 59 7.66 2.11 -2.97
CA ASP A 59 6.71 3.22 -2.98
C ASP A 59 5.34 2.79 -2.42
N VAL A 60 4.36 3.70 -2.40
CA VAL A 60 3.02 3.39 -1.87
C VAL A 60 2.37 2.20 -2.60
N ALA A 61 2.61 2.04 -3.90
CA ALA A 61 2.08 0.91 -4.67
C ALA A 61 2.76 -0.41 -4.25
N GLY A 62 4.08 -0.40 -4.07
CA GLY A 62 4.84 -1.53 -3.51
C GLY A 62 4.34 -1.93 -2.12
N LEU A 63 4.15 -0.96 -1.22
CA LEU A 63 3.57 -1.20 0.11
C LEU A 63 2.15 -1.77 0.03
N GLY A 64 1.33 -1.28 -0.91
CA GLY A 64 -0.01 -1.83 -1.17
C GLY A 64 0.04 -3.29 -1.62
N LEU A 65 0.97 -3.65 -2.51
CA LEU A 65 1.15 -5.03 -2.96
C LEU A 65 1.59 -5.96 -1.83
N ILE A 66 2.43 -5.49 -0.90
CA ILE A 66 2.83 -6.24 0.29
C ILE A 66 1.60 -6.56 1.15
N LEU A 67 0.76 -5.57 1.44
CA LEU A 67 -0.48 -5.77 2.20
C LEU A 67 -1.44 -6.74 1.48
N VAL A 68 -1.61 -6.63 0.17
CA VAL A 68 -2.45 -7.55 -0.62
C VAL A 68 -1.90 -8.98 -0.57
N LYS A 69 -0.58 -9.18 -0.64
CA LYS A 69 0.04 -10.51 -0.47
C LYS A 69 -0.25 -11.08 0.92
N ALA A 70 -0.16 -10.26 1.96
CA ALA A 70 -0.47 -10.67 3.33
C ALA A 70 -1.95 -11.09 3.47
N VAL A 71 -2.89 -10.29 2.97
CA VAL A 71 -4.33 -10.64 2.95
C VAL A 71 -4.57 -11.96 2.22
N LYS A 72 -3.92 -12.19 1.07
CA LYS A 72 -4.04 -13.47 0.35
C LYS A 72 -3.53 -14.65 1.19
N SER A 73 -2.43 -14.47 1.92
CA SER A 73 -1.87 -15.50 2.80
C SER A 73 -2.84 -15.86 3.93
N GLU A 74 -3.37 -14.86 4.63
CA GLU A 74 -4.34 -15.07 5.71
C GLU A 74 -5.65 -15.66 5.19
N THR A 75 -6.12 -15.23 4.01
CA THR A 75 -7.31 -15.81 3.35
C THR A 75 -7.13 -17.30 3.06
N LYS A 76 -5.94 -17.73 2.61
CA LYS A 76 -5.66 -19.17 2.41
C LYS A 76 -5.70 -19.96 3.72
N LYS A 77 -5.15 -19.40 4.80
CA LYS A 77 -5.22 -20.01 6.14
C LYS A 77 -6.66 -20.11 6.64
N ALA A 78 -7.46 -19.07 6.41
CA ALA A 78 -8.88 -19.05 6.74
C ALA A 78 -9.65 -20.14 5.97
N LEU A 79 -9.44 -20.26 4.66
CA LEU A 79 -10.05 -21.32 3.84
C LEU A 79 -9.68 -22.73 4.31
N SER A 80 -8.41 -22.97 4.64
CA SER A 80 -7.96 -24.24 5.23
C SER A 80 -8.66 -24.53 6.56
N THR A 81 -8.82 -23.51 7.39
CA THR A 81 -9.53 -23.60 8.67
C THR A 81 -11.01 -23.92 8.45
N VAL A 82 -11.67 -23.24 7.52
CA VAL A 82 -13.06 -23.50 7.16
C VAL A 82 -13.24 -24.94 6.66
N ALA A 83 -12.37 -25.41 5.77
CA ALA A 83 -12.42 -26.78 5.26
C ALA A 83 -12.31 -27.83 6.37
N ARG A 84 -11.44 -27.59 7.36
CA ARG A 84 -11.34 -28.44 8.55
C ARG A 84 -12.61 -28.37 9.40
N LEU A 85 -13.14 -27.17 9.66
CA LEU A 85 -14.32 -26.98 10.50
C LEU A 85 -15.58 -27.61 9.90
N VAL A 86 -15.76 -27.56 8.58
CA VAL A 86 -16.88 -28.22 7.90
C VAL A 86 -16.87 -29.73 8.15
N ARG A 87 -15.69 -30.35 8.24
CA ARG A 87 -15.54 -31.79 8.51
C ARG A 87 -15.80 -32.13 9.97
N THR A 88 -15.36 -31.28 10.90
CA THR A 88 -15.46 -31.55 12.34
C THR A 88 -16.77 -31.07 12.96
N HIS A 89 -17.46 -30.11 12.34
CA HIS A 89 -18.71 -29.52 12.82
C HIS A 89 -19.77 -29.48 11.71
N PRO A 90 -20.40 -30.62 11.37
CA PRO A 90 -21.36 -30.71 10.27
C PRO A 90 -22.55 -29.76 10.41
N HIS A 91 -22.96 -29.44 11.64
CA HIS A 91 -24.04 -28.48 11.93
C HIS A 91 -23.72 -27.04 11.49
N LEU A 92 -22.44 -26.70 11.27
CA LEU A 92 -22.00 -25.38 10.79
C LEU A 92 -21.76 -25.35 9.28
N LYS A 93 -22.10 -26.40 8.53
CA LYS A 93 -21.74 -26.51 7.11
C LYS A 93 -22.24 -25.33 6.27
N GLU A 94 -23.47 -24.90 6.49
CA GLU A 94 -24.10 -23.80 5.73
C GLU A 94 -23.46 -22.43 6.03
N PRO A 95 -23.33 -21.99 7.31
CA PRO A 95 -22.61 -20.74 7.61
C PRO A 95 -21.12 -20.78 7.24
N LEU A 96 -20.45 -21.94 7.37
CA LEU A 96 -19.06 -22.10 6.95
C LEU A 96 -18.90 -22.08 5.42
N GLY A 97 -19.88 -22.57 4.67
CA GLY A 97 -19.93 -22.44 3.21
C GLY A 97 -19.94 -20.98 2.78
N LYS A 98 -20.81 -20.15 3.38
CA LYS A 98 -20.85 -18.70 3.14
C LYS A 98 -19.50 -18.03 3.42
N CYS A 99 -18.83 -18.41 4.51
CA CYS A 99 -17.47 -17.94 4.79
C CYS A 99 -16.48 -18.34 3.68
N ALA A 100 -16.55 -19.58 3.20
CA ALA A 100 -15.68 -20.05 2.12
C ALA A 100 -15.86 -19.24 0.84
N ASP A 101 -17.09 -18.88 0.50
CA ASP A 101 -17.40 -18.07 -0.69
C ASP A 101 -16.78 -16.67 -0.59
N VAL A 102 -16.96 -16.00 0.55
CA VAL A 102 -16.38 -14.66 0.82
C VAL A 102 -14.85 -14.69 0.77
N TYR A 103 -14.23 -15.68 1.42
CA TYR A 103 -12.77 -15.81 1.41
C TYR A 103 -12.24 -16.13 0.02
N SER A 104 -12.93 -16.98 -0.76
CA SER A 104 -12.52 -17.30 -2.13
C SER A 104 -12.54 -16.07 -3.04
N ALA A 105 -13.60 -15.24 -2.95
CA ALA A 105 -13.68 -13.98 -3.68
C ALA A 105 -12.54 -13.01 -3.30
N THR A 106 -12.24 -12.89 -2.01
CA THR A 106 -11.15 -12.02 -1.50
C THR A 106 -9.77 -12.49 -2.00
N GLY A 107 -9.53 -13.80 -2.03
CA GLY A 107 -8.33 -14.39 -2.61
C GLY A 107 -8.18 -14.12 -4.12
N GLY A 108 -9.30 -14.03 -4.84
CA GLY A 108 -9.38 -13.71 -6.26
C GLY A 108 -8.96 -12.26 -6.58
N VAL A 109 -9.36 -11.29 -5.78
CA VAL A 109 -8.93 -9.87 -5.91
C VAL A 109 -7.40 -9.77 -5.90
N SER A 110 -6.74 -10.57 -5.05
CA SER A 110 -5.29 -10.60 -4.94
C SER A 110 -4.56 -11.25 -6.13
N HIS A 111 -5.25 -12.03 -6.97
CA HIS A 111 -4.71 -12.53 -8.24
C HIS A 111 -4.70 -11.42 -9.28
N LYS A 112 -5.84 -10.75 -9.47
CA LYS A 112 -6.02 -9.67 -10.44
C LYS A 112 -5.01 -8.54 -10.25
N LEU A 113 -4.71 -8.17 -9.00
CA LEU A 113 -3.74 -7.11 -8.67
C LEU A 113 -2.29 -7.51 -8.98
N ARG A 114 -1.94 -8.80 -8.91
CA ARG A 114 -0.61 -9.26 -9.32
C ARG A 114 -0.43 -9.19 -10.83
N ASP A 115 -1.45 -9.57 -11.58
CA ASP A 115 -1.41 -9.50 -13.04
C ASP A 115 -1.20 -8.05 -13.49
N GLN A 116 -1.86 -7.09 -12.82
CA GLN A 116 -1.64 -5.65 -13.08
C GLN A 116 -0.25 -5.15 -12.64
N ALA A 117 0.29 -5.66 -11.54
CA ALA A 117 1.64 -5.30 -11.08
C ALA A 117 2.75 -5.79 -12.02
N GLN A 118 2.55 -6.94 -12.66
CA GLN A 118 3.47 -7.48 -13.67
C GLN A 118 3.43 -6.72 -14.99
N VAL A 119 2.28 -6.11 -15.34
CA VAL A 119 2.15 -5.24 -16.51
C VAL A 119 2.88 -3.91 -16.30
N ARG A 120 2.93 -3.38 -15.07
CA ARG A 120 3.59 -2.11 -14.76
C ARG A 120 5.13 -2.19 -14.70
N THR A 121 5.68 -3.40 -14.69
CA THR A 121 7.13 -3.67 -14.67
C THR A 121 7.71 -4.01 -16.06
N ARG A 122 6.90 -3.98 -17.12
CA ARG A 122 7.33 -4.04 -18.53
C ARG A 122 7.10 -2.70 -19.20
#